data_AF-A0A4V2NH38-F1
#
_entry.id   AF-A0A4V2NH38-F1
#
_cell.length_a   1.000
_cell.length_b   1.000
_cell.length_c   1.000
_cell.angle_alpha   90.00
_cell.angle_beta   90.00
_cell.angle_gamma   90.00
#
_symmetry.space_group_name_H-M   'P 1'
#
loop_
_entity.id
_entity.type
_entity.pdbx_description
1 polymer ?
#
loop_
_entity_poly.entity_id
_entity_poly.type
_entity_poly.pdbx_seq_one_letter_code
_entity_poly.pdbx_strand_id
1 'polypeptide(L)'
;SATAAVPDGAGSLPVIQADARTNSVLIRDLPDRVGQYQQLIDRLDVKRRMVEIEAHIIEIDDGALKQLGVDWHAHSSHLDFQTGSGSANANNFNGNVSPTFSSLDTAGNLVATATPTGGSLTAVIGDASRYLLTRIDALEQNNLARIDASPKVATLDNVEAVMNNKTQFFIPVSGFTSSNLFSVQVGNTLRVLPMVVDSNGAQQIKLQVHVEDGQPTGGSVKDIPEIRTSEIDTEAVVAEGQSLLIAGYRIDSDSNLNTGVPVLSKIPVLGALFRSRTHQSSHMERLVLLTPRVIEF
;
A
#
# COMPACT_ATOMS: atom_id res chain seq x y z
N SER A 1 40.41 -51.08 -12.22
CA SER A 1 39.39 -51.79 -13.03
C SER A 1 38.02 -51.32 -12.61
N ALA A 2 37.47 -50.37 -13.36
CA ALA A 2 36.04 -50.05 -13.45
C ALA A 2 35.89 -49.08 -14.64
N THR A 3 35.81 -49.66 -15.83
CA THR A 3 35.49 -48.97 -17.07
C THR A 3 34.00 -48.61 -17.01
N ALA A 4 33.69 -47.35 -16.71
CA ALA A 4 32.33 -46.83 -16.91
C ALA A 4 32.17 -46.54 -18.40
N ALA A 5 31.34 -47.34 -19.05
CA ALA A 5 30.98 -47.18 -20.45
C ALA A 5 30.33 -45.82 -20.68
N VAL A 6 30.93 -45.01 -21.54
CA VAL A 6 30.29 -43.84 -22.15
C VAL A 6 29.16 -44.39 -23.03
N PRO A 7 27.89 -44.01 -22.83
CA PRO A 7 26.85 -44.37 -23.78
C PRO A 7 27.14 -43.65 -25.10
N ASP A 8 27.26 -44.45 -26.16
CA ASP A 8 27.50 -44.04 -27.53
C ASP A 8 26.27 -43.25 -28.04
N GLY A 9 26.28 -41.94 -27.83
CA GLY A 9 25.31 -40.97 -28.35
C GLY A 9 25.84 -40.20 -29.57
N ALA A 10 26.81 -40.76 -30.29
CA ALA A 10 27.39 -40.16 -31.48
C ALA A 10 26.44 -40.26 -32.68
N GLY A 11 25.33 -39.51 -32.69
CA GLY A 11 24.46 -39.46 -33.86
C GLY A 11 23.23 -38.56 -33.81
N SER A 12 22.71 -38.19 -32.64
CA SER A 12 21.50 -37.38 -32.56
C SER A 12 21.81 -35.90 -32.34
N LEU A 13 21.80 -35.13 -33.41
CA LEU A 13 21.61 -33.68 -33.32
C LEU A 13 20.17 -33.39 -32.85
N PRO A 14 19.90 -32.29 -32.11
CA PRO A 14 20.84 -31.26 -31.68
C PRO A 14 21.57 -31.61 -30.37
N VAL A 15 22.82 -31.14 -30.24
CA VAL A 15 23.57 -31.14 -28.96
C VAL A 15 23.67 -29.71 -28.45
N ILE A 16 23.14 -29.46 -27.25
CA ILE A 16 23.13 -28.15 -26.60
C ILE A 16 23.82 -28.30 -25.24
N GLN A 17 24.87 -27.51 -25.00
CA GLN A 17 25.62 -27.54 -23.75
C GLN A 17 25.84 -26.12 -23.23
N ALA A 18 25.44 -25.86 -21.98
CA ALA A 18 25.67 -24.57 -21.33
C ALA A 18 26.98 -24.60 -20.51
N ASP A 19 27.81 -23.56 -20.67
CA ASP A 19 28.93 -23.26 -19.77
C ASP A 19 28.54 -22.10 -18.85
N ALA A 20 28.17 -22.44 -17.62
CA ALA A 20 27.75 -21.46 -16.60
C ALA A 20 28.87 -20.50 -16.19
N ARG A 21 30.15 -20.89 -16.33
CA ARG A 21 31.29 -20.06 -15.91
C ARG A 21 31.50 -18.88 -16.86
N THR A 22 31.20 -19.07 -18.14
CA THR A 22 31.36 -18.04 -19.18
C THR A 22 30.03 -17.44 -19.63
N ASN A 23 28.91 -17.89 -19.06
CA ASN A 23 27.55 -17.56 -19.50
C ASN A 23 27.38 -17.76 -21.01
N SER A 24 27.88 -18.88 -21.54
CA SER A 24 27.84 -19.20 -22.96
C SER A 24 27.16 -20.55 -23.22
N VAL A 25 26.61 -20.72 -24.42
CA VAL A 25 25.95 -21.97 -24.85
C VAL A 25 26.60 -22.45 -26.13
N LEU A 26 27.08 -23.69 -26.12
CA LEU A 26 27.58 -24.40 -27.29
C LEU A 26 26.42 -25.17 -27.94
N ILE A 27 26.13 -24.87 -29.19
CA ILE A 27 25.08 -25.53 -29.97
C ILE A 27 25.72 -26.23 -31.17
N ARG A 28 25.45 -27.51 -31.33
CA ARG A 28 25.83 -28.31 -32.49
C ARG A 28 24.57 -28.93 -33.09
N ASP A 29 24.19 -28.46 -34.28
CA ASP A 29 23.06 -28.96 -35.05
C ASP A 29 23.37 -28.89 -36.56
N LEU A 30 22.40 -29.24 -37.41
CA LEU A 30 22.50 -29.08 -38.87
C LEU A 30 22.67 -27.60 -39.25
N PRO A 31 23.50 -27.26 -40.26
CA PRO A 31 23.76 -25.89 -40.68
C PRO A 31 22.49 -25.06 -40.93
N ASP A 32 21.46 -25.69 -41.49
CA ASP A 32 20.18 -25.04 -41.84
C ASP A 32 19.35 -24.62 -40.61
N ARG A 33 19.62 -25.19 -39.42
CA ARG A 33 18.91 -24.89 -38.16
C ARG A 33 19.67 -23.92 -37.26
N VAL A 34 20.99 -23.83 -37.41
CA VAL A 34 21.84 -22.94 -36.60
C VAL A 34 21.37 -21.48 -36.68
N GLY A 35 20.95 -21.02 -37.86
CA GLY A 35 20.41 -19.66 -38.03
C GLY A 35 19.11 -19.39 -37.27
N GLN A 36 18.29 -20.41 -37.02
CA GLN A 36 17.03 -20.28 -36.27
C GLN A 36 17.30 -20.09 -34.77
N TYR A 37 18.34 -20.75 -34.24
CA TYR A 37 18.74 -20.59 -32.84
C TYR A 37 19.24 -19.20 -32.53
N GLN A 38 20.03 -18.59 -33.44
CA GLN A 38 20.50 -17.22 -33.26
C GLN A 38 19.32 -16.25 -33.08
N GLN A 39 18.33 -16.32 -33.97
CA GLN A 39 17.13 -15.46 -33.90
C GLN A 39 16.32 -15.67 -32.62
N LEU A 40 16.28 -16.90 -32.09
CA LEU A 40 15.60 -17.20 -30.84
C LEU A 40 16.37 -16.63 -29.63
N ILE A 41 17.70 -16.81 -29.62
CA ILE A 41 18.57 -16.27 -28.57
C ILE A 41 18.47 -14.74 -28.53
N ASP A 42 18.55 -14.08 -29.68
CA ASP A 42 18.45 -12.61 -29.78
C ASP A 42 17.11 -12.08 -29.24
N ARG A 43 16.03 -12.89 -29.28
CA ARG A 43 14.72 -12.53 -28.70
C ARG A 43 14.62 -12.82 -27.21
N LEU A 44 15.39 -13.78 -26.70
CA LEU A 44 15.40 -14.16 -25.28
C LEU A 44 16.40 -13.33 -24.47
N ASP A 45 17.48 -12.84 -25.08
CA ASP A 45 18.52 -12.03 -24.46
C ASP A 45 18.11 -10.55 -24.38
N VAL A 46 17.05 -10.29 -23.62
CA VAL A 46 16.55 -8.95 -23.33
C VAL A 46 16.93 -8.53 -21.92
N LYS A 47 17.26 -7.24 -21.74
CA LYS A 47 17.53 -6.68 -20.40
C LYS A 47 16.28 -6.82 -19.54
N ARG A 48 16.42 -7.47 -18.39
CA ARG A 48 15.33 -7.59 -17.42
C ARG A 48 15.07 -6.23 -16.78
N ARG A 49 13.78 -5.89 -16.63
CA ARG A 49 13.33 -4.70 -15.92
C ARG A 49 13.39 -4.94 -14.41
N MET A 50 13.70 -3.90 -13.64
CA MET A 50 13.54 -3.90 -12.19
C MET A 50 12.22 -3.22 -11.85
N VAL A 51 11.49 -3.75 -10.88
CA VAL A 51 10.23 -3.21 -10.40
C VAL A 51 10.38 -2.94 -8.90
N GLU A 52 10.10 -1.72 -8.49
CA GLU A 52 9.89 -1.34 -7.09
C GLU A 52 8.41 -1.42 -6.78
N ILE A 53 8.07 -2.02 -5.65
CA ILE A 53 6.71 -2.15 -5.16
C ILE A 53 6.68 -1.53 -3.76
N GLU A 54 5.80 -0.55 -3.60
CA GLU A 54 5.49 0.07 -2.33
C GLU A 54 4.06 -0.28 -1.93
N ALA A 55 3.86 -0.75 -0.69
CA ALA A 55 2.53 -0.94 -0.13
C ALA A 55 2.33 0.07 1.00
N HIS A 56 1.22 0.80 0.96
CA HIS A 56 0.84 1.74 2.01
C HIS A 56 -0.34 1.18 2.79
N ILE A 57 -0.17 1.06 4.10
CA ILE A 57 -1.23 0.68 5.02
C ILE A 57 -1.63 1.92 5.82
N ILE A 58 -2.86 2.37 5.62
CA ILE A 58 -3.34 3.67 6.07
C ILE A 58 -4.57 3.46 6.95
N GLU A 59 -4.58 4.10 8.11
CA GLU A 59 -5.73 4.17 9.01
C GLU A 59 -6.32 5.58 8.96
N ILE A 60 -7.62 5.70 8.68
CA ILE A 60 -8.32 6.97 8.51
C ILE A 60 -9.56 6.97 9.40
N ASP A 61 -9.86 8.09 10.06
CA ASP A 61 -11.13 8.26 10.77
C ASP A 61 -12.31 8.33 9.79
N ASP A 62 -13.40 7.60 10.05
CA ASP A 62 -14.59 7.54 9.16
C ASP A 62 -15.22 8.93 8.91
N GLY A 63 -15.16 9.84 9.88
CA GLY A 63 -15.62 11.22 9.72
C GLY A 63 -14.78 11.99 8.69
N ALA A 64 -13.48 11.72 8.65
CA ALA A 64 -12.57 12.28 7.66
C ALA A 64 -12.71 11.63 6.28
N LEU A 65 -13.00 10.32 6.23
CA LEU A 65 -13.29 9.62 4.99
C LEU A 65 -14.58 10.12 4.32
N LYS A 66 -15.62 10.42 5.09
CA LYS A 66 -16.85 11.02 4.55
C LYS A 66 -16.62 12.42 3.97
N GLN A 67 -15.62 13.16 4.46
CA GLN A 67 -15.17 14.42 3.87
C GLN A 67 -14.30 14.21 2.62
N LEU A 68 -13.75 13.01 2.41
CA LEU A 68 -13.06 12.61 1.19
C LEU A 68 -14.02 12.28 0.02
N GLY A 69 -15.26 12.79 0.05
CA GLY A 69 -16.27 12.59 -1.01
C GLY A 69 -15.75 12.98 -2.41
N VAL A 70 -16.23 12.32 -3.46
CA VAL A 70 -15.68 12.48 -4.81
C VAL A 70 -16.30 13.69 -5.52
N ASP A 71 -15.57 14.81 -5.53
CA ASP A 71 -15.85 15.95 -6.40
C ASP A 71 -15.06 15.78 -7.70
N TRP A 72 -15.76 15.58 -8.83
CA TRP A 72 -15.13 15.44 -10.14
C TRP A 72 -14.93 16.81 -10.78
N HIS A 73 -13.73 17.09 -11.26
CA HIS A 73 -13.42 18.30 -12.00
C HIS A 73 -12.72 17.97 -13.32
N ALA A 74 -13.41 18.22 -14.43
CA ALA A 74 -12.92 18.03 -15.77
C ALA A 74 -12.67 19.40 -16.41
N HIS A 75 -11.40 19.70 -16.66
CA HIS A 75 -10.98 20.94 -17.31
C HIS A 75 -10.37 20.64 -18.69
N SER A 76 -10.81 21.39 -19.69
CA SER A 76 -10.29 21.44 -21.06
C SER A 76 -10.13 22.91 -21.44
N SER A 77 -9.26 23.24 -22.40
CA SER A 77 -8.99 24.62 -22.86
C SER A 77 -10.24 25.41 -23.28
N HIS A 78 -11.37 24.74 -23.47
CA HIS A 78 -12.65 25.34 -23.85
C HIS A 78 -13.84 24.94 -22.97
N LEU A 79 -13.68 24.05 -21.98
CA LEU A 79 -14.78 23.53 -21.17
C LEU A 79 -14.32 23.21 -19.75
N ASP A 80 -15.09 23.65 -18.76
CA ASP A 80 -14.84 23.41 -17.35
C ASP A 80 -16.10 22.83 -16.71
N PHE A 81 -15.98 21.65 -16.11
CA PHE A 81 -17.10 20.93 -15.49
C PHE A 81 -16.71 20.49 -14.07
N GLN A 82 -17.51 20.88 -13.07
CA GLN A 82 -17.34 20.48 -11.68
C GLN A 82 -18.66 19.94 -11.11
N THR A 83 -18.60 18.84 -10.38
CA THR A 83 -19.71 18.32 -9.56
C THR A 83 -19.25 18.25 -8.10
N GLY A 84 -20.10 18.68 -7.16
CA GLY A 84 -19.75 18.72 -5.73
C GLY A 84 -20.33 19.89 -4.93
N SER A 85 -20.18 19.86 -3.61
CA SER A 85 -20.54 20.95 -2.68
C SER A 85 -19.38 21.91 -2.37
N GLY A 86 -18.27 21.81 -3.09
CA GLY A 86 -17.13 22.74 -3.04
C GLY A 86 -17.50 24.13 -3.55
N SER A 87 -18.09 24.95 -2.68
CA SER A 87 -18.49 26.32 -2.99
C SER A 87 -17.29 27.26 -3.06
N ALA A 88 -17.18 27.95 -4.20
CA ALA A 88 -16.55 29.25 -4.43
C ALA A 88 -15.01 29.34 -4.43
N ASN A 89 -14.40 29.17 -5.60
CA ASN A 89 -13.85 30.25 -6.43
C ASN A 89 -13.01 29.61 -7.55
N ALA A 90 -13.32 29.94 -8.79
CA ALA A 90 -12.54 29.51 -9.95
C ALA A 90 -11.10 29.98 -9.81
N ASN A 91 -10.20 29.08 -9.39
CA ASN A 91 -8.76 29.30 -9.45
C ASN A 91 -8.38 29.29 -10.93
N ASN A 92 -8.21 30.46 -11.50
CA ASN A 92 -7.81 30.61 -12.90
C ASN A 92 -6.37 30.07 -13.06
N PHE A 93 -6.23 28.90 -13.68
CA PHE A 93 -4.94 28.23 -13.87
C PHE A 93 -4.15 28.91 -15.01
N ASN A 94 -3.18 29.76 -14.65
CA ASN A 94 -2.20 30.32 -15.60
C ASN A 94 -0.80 29.74 -15.33
N GLY A 95 -0.65 28.42 -15.50
CA GLY A 95 0.64 27.75 -15.67
C GLY A 95 1.60 27.71 -14.48
N ASN A 96 1.25 28.21 -13.29
CA ASN A 96 2.07 28.09 -12.08
C ASN A 96 1.19 27.84 -10.85
N VAL A 97 1.43 26.74 -10.15
CA VAL A 97 0.66 26.36 -8.95
C VAL A 97 1.26 27.07 -7.74
N SER A 98 0.67 28.19 -7.35
CA SER A 98 0.94 28.84 -6.06
C SER A 98 -0.39 28.96 -5.32
N PRO A 99 -0.66 28.13 -4.29
CA PRO A 99 -1.89 28.20 -3.54
C PRO A 99 -1.81 29.42 -2.63
N THR A 100 -2.17 30.58 -3.16
CA THR A 100 -2.22 31.83 -2.40
C THR A 100 -3.66 32.08 -2.01
N PHE A 101 -3.98 31.87 -0.73
CA PHE A 101 -5.30 32.10 -0.16
C PHE A 101 -5.48 33.58 0.19
N SER A 102 -5.72 34.41 -0.81
CA SER A 102 -6.12 35.80 -0.59
C SER A 102 -7.29 36.16 -1.49
N SER A 103 -8.28 36.85 -0.92
CA SER A 103 -9.36 37.45 -1.69
C SER A 103 -9.22 38.97 -1.64
N LEU A 104 -9.54 39.61 -2.75
CA LEU A 104 -9.58 41.06 -2.86
C LEU A 104 -11.01 41.50 -2.54
N ASP A 105 -11.21 42.39 -1.58
CA ASP A 105 -12.53 42.97 -1.35
C ASP A 105 -12.94 43.87 -2.53
N THR A 106 -14.21 44.28 -2.57
CA THR A 106 -14.76 45.14 -3.65
C THR A 106 -14.09 46.53 -3.73
N ALA A 107 -13.19 46.86 -2.79
CA ALA A 107 -12.39 48.09 -2.78
C ALA A 107 -10.90 47.85 -3.14
N GLY A 108 -10.48 46.63 -3.46
CA GLY A 108 -9.14 46.35 -3.95
C GLY A 108 -8.10 46.03 -2.86
N ASN A 109 -8.51 45.76 -1.62
CA ASN A 109 -7.59 45.43 -0.52
C ASN A 109 -7.43 43.91 -0.34
N LEU A 110 -6.18 43.46 -0.10
CA LEU A 110 -5.88 42.06 0.19
C LEU A 110 -6.40 41.68 1.58
N VAL A 111 -7.41 40.83 1.63
CA VAL A 111 -7.94 40.24 2.86
C VAL A 111 -7.52 38.78 2.94
N ALA A 112 -6.74 38.43 3.97
CA ALA A 112 -6.39 37.05 4.30
C ALA A 112 -7.59 36.41 5.03
N THR A 113 -8.49 35.77 4.26
CA THR A 113 -9.62 35.02 4.81
C THR A 113 -9.20 33.61 5.22
N ALA A 114 -9.62 33.25 6.43
CA ALA A 114 -9.27 32.06 7.18
C ALA A 114 -9.51 30.73 6.45
N THR A 115 -8.76 29.72 6.91
CA THR A 115 -8.85 28.28 6.58
C THR A 115 -10.28 27.83 6.26
N PRO A 116 -10.53 27.16 5.11
CA PRO A 116 -11.88 26.75 4.74
C PRO A 116 -12.43 25.78 5.79
N THR A 117 -13.53 26.17 6.42
CA THR A 117 -14.33 25.27 7.26
C THR A 117 -15.23 24.48 6.33
N GLY A 118 -14.72 23.37 5.80
CA GLY A 118 -15.42 22.52 4.84
C GLY A 118 -14.48 22.01 3.76
N GLY A 119 -14.10 20.74 3.86
CA GLY A 119 -13.22 20.08 2.88
C GLY A 119 -14.00 19.60 1.67
N SER A 120 -13.84 20.27 0.52
CA SER A 120 -14.20 19.71 -0.78
C SER A 120 -12.97 19.09 -1.44
N LEU A 121 -13.17 17.98 -2.16
CA LEU A 121 -12.18 17.39 -3.06
C LEU A 121 -12.16 18.17 -4.38
N THR A 122 -11.14 17.98 -5.19
CA THR A 122 -11.19 18.31 -6.62
C THR A 122 -10.33 17.28 -7.32
N ALA A 123 -10.95 16.24 -7.89
CA ALA A 123 -10.24 15.25 -8.68
C ALA A 123 -9.94 15.83 -10.07
N VAL A 124 -8.68 16.18 -10.33
CA VAL A 124 -8.20 16.61 -11.64
C VAL A 124 -7.87 15.36 -12.47
N ILE A 125 -8.56 15.20 -13.60
CA ILE A 125 -8.30 14.10 -14.53
C ILE A 125 -6.90 14.28 -15.14
N GLY A 126 -5.95 13.43 -14.72
CA GLY A 126 -4.56 13.41 -15.19
C GLY A 126 -3.54 12.91 -14.17
N ASP A 127 -3.80 13.09 -12.87
CA ASP A 127 -2.79 12.84 -11.80
C ASP A 127 -3.43 12.45 -10.44
N ALA A 128 -4.48 11.63 -10.48
CA ALA A 128 -5.36 11.34 -9.33
C ALA A 128 -4.65 10.71 -8.11
N SER A 129 -3.57 9.94 -8.32
CA SER A 129 -2.81 9.30 -7.23
C SER A 129 -1.97 10.29 -6.42
N ARG A 130 -1.36 11.29 -7.08
CA ARG A 130 -0.55 12.33 -6.41
C ARG A 130 -1.41 13.24 -5.54
N TYR A 131 -2.60 13.59 -6.03
CA TYR A 131 -3.54 14.42 -5.28
C TYR A 131 -4.06 13.72 -4.01
N LEU A 132 -4.39 12.42 -4.11
CA LEU A 132 -4.81 11.61 -2.96
C LEU A 132 -3.75 11.60 -1.85
N LEU A 133 -2.48 11.39 -2.22
CA LEU A 133 -1.35 11.39 -1.27
C LEU A 133 -1.19 12.75 -0.59
N THR A 134 -1.20 13.86 -1.34
CA THR A 134 -1.08 15.21 -0.75
C THR A 134 -2.23 15.57 0.21
N ARG A 135 -3.42 14.97 0.03
CA ARG A 135 -4.55 15.18 0.93
C ARG A 135 -4.47 14.29 2.17
N ILE A 136 -3.95 13.06 2.03
CA ILE A 136 -3.63 12.20 3.17
C ILE A 136 -2.60 12.93 4.08
N ASP A 137 -1.58 13.56 3.50
CA ASP A 137 -0.61 14.38 4.24
C ASP A 137 -1.27 15.57 4.98
N ALA A 138 -2.27 16.21 4.38
CA ALA A 138 -3.02 17.31 5.02
C ALA A 138 -4.01 16.82 6.10
N LEU A 139 -4.55 15.61 5.98
CA LEU A 139 -5.38 14.97 7.00
C LEU A 139 -4.54 14.45 8.17
N GLU A 140 -3.30 14.04 7.91
CA GLU A 140 -2.31 13.71 8.94
C GLU A 140 -2.00 14.93 9.82
N GLN A 141 -1.85 16.13 9.22
CA GLN A 141 -1.67 17.38 9.99
C GLN A 141 -2.84 17.72 10.92
N ASN A 142 -4.05 17.28 10.56
CA ASN A 142 -5.25 17.44 11.39
C ASN A 142 -5.53 16.21 12.27
N ASN A 143 -4.63 15.23 12.31
CA ASN A 143 -4.71 13.99 13.09
C ASN A 143 -5.93 13.11 12.76
N LEU A 144 -6.40 13.21 11.50
CA LEU A 144 -7.59 12.53 10.96
C LEU A 144 -7.25 11.32 10.09
N ALA A 145 -6.00 11.19 9.68
CA ALA A 145 -5.44 10.05 8.98
C ALA A 145 -4.03 9.76 9.53
N ARG A 146 -3.63 8.50 9.53
CA ARG A 146 -2.32 8.05 9.98
C ARG A 146 -1.83 6.92 9.09
N ILE A 147 -0.62 7.07 8.55
CA ILE A 147 0.06 5.98 7.85
C ILE A 147 0.64 5.04 8.91
N ASP A 148 0.18 3.80 8.93
CA ASP A 148 0.60 2.80 9.92
C ASP A 148 1.91 2.13 9.47
N ALA A 149 2.01 1.77 8.19
CA ALA A 149 3.21 1.17 7.62
C ALA A 149 3.34 1.40 6.11
N SER A 150 4.57 1.57 5.63
CA SER A 150 4.91 1.68 4.19
C SER A 150 6.08 0.75 3.80
N PRO A 151 5.91 -0.60 3.83
CA PRO A 151 6.94 -1.52 3.35
C PRO A 151 7.19 -1.34 1.85
N LYS A 152 8.46 -1.45 1.46
CA LYS A 152 8.92 -1.32 0.07
C LYS A 152 9.95 -2.39 -0.27
N VAL A 153 9.90 -2.85 -1.50
CA VAL A 153 10.82 -3.88 -2.03
C VAL A 153 11.05 -3.67 -3.52
N ALA A 154 12.27 -3.92 -3.98
CA ALA A 154 12.62 -3.88 -5.40
C ALA A 154 13.10 -5.26 -5.86
N THR A 155 12.67 -5.68 -7.04
CA THR A 155 12.99 -7.00 -7.60
C THR A 155 13.04 -6.98 -9.12
N LEU A 156 13.59 -8.02 -9.72
CA LEU A 156 13.54 -8.21 -11.17
C LEU A 156 12.14 -8.69 -11.59
N ASP A 157 11.79 -8.38 -12.83
CA ASP A 157 10.60 -8.94 -13.48
C ASP A 157 10.59 -10.48 -13.40
N ASN A 158 9.45 -11.06 -13.04
CA ASN A 158 9.24 -12.49 -12.79
C ASN A 158 10.11 -13.10 -11.67
N VAL A 159 10.60 -12.30 -10.72
CA VAL A 159 11.36 -12.78 -9.55
C VAL A 159 10.65 -12.37 -8.27
N GLU A 160 10.34 -13.35 -7.42
CA GLU A 160 9.74 -13.10 -6.12
C GLU A 160 10.72 -12.33 -5.21
N ALA A 161 10.19 -11.34 -4.49
CA ALA A 161 10.91 -10.69 -3.42
C ALA A 161 10.09 -10.66 -2.13
N VAL A 162 10.83 -10.71 -1.01
CA VAL A 162 10.27 -10.77 0.33
C VAL A 162 10.98 -9.74 1.20
N MET A 163 10.20 -8.89 1.85
CA MET A 163 10.65 -7.95 2.88
C MET A 163 9.96 -8.33 4.19
N ASN A 164 10.75 -8.57 5.24
CA ASN A 164 10.27 -8.89 6.57
C ASN A 164 10.84 -7.88 7.58
N ASN A 165 9.97 -7.25 8.36
CA ASN A 165 10.35 -6.45 9.52
C ASN A 165 9.52 -6.92 10.71
N LYS A 166 10.03 -7.94 11.42
CA LYS A 166 9.35 -8.55 12.57
C LYS A 166 10.18 -8.38 13.84
N THR A 167 9.51 -8.03 14.93
CA THR A 167 10.05 -8.06 16.29
C THR A 167 9.59 -9.35 16.96
N GLN A 168 10.51 -10.01 17.67
CA GLN A 168 10.25 -11.27 18.37
C GLN A 168 10.34 -11.07 19.88
N PHE A 169 9.35 -11.56 20.63
CA PHE A 169 9.38 -11.59 22.09
C PHE A 169 9.08 -12.98 22.64
N PHE A 170 9.54 -13.23 23.86
CA PHE A 170 9.46 -14.53 24.53
C PHE A 170 8.50 -14.46 25.71
N ILE A 171 7.50 -15.33 25.71
CA ILE A 171 6.55 -15.47 26.81
C ILE A 171 6.98 -16.68 27.66
N PRO A 172 7.21 -16.52 28.96
CA PRO A 172 7.51 -17.64 29.84
C PRO A 172 6.24 -18.47 30.08
N VAL A 173 6.29 -19.76 29.78
CA VAL A 173 5.23 -20.73 30.10
C VAL A 173 5.72 -21.54 31.30
N SER A 174 5.12 -21.31 32.46
CA SER A 174 5.46 -22.02 33.70
C SER A 174 4.78 -23.40 33.74
N GLY A 175 5.58 -24.46 33.70
CA GLY A 175 5.16 -25.83 34.00
C GLY A 175 5.71 -26.29 35.36
N PHE A 176 5.03 -27.25 36.01
CA PHE A 176 5.38 -27.74 37.35
C PHE A 176 6.79 -28.37 37.43
N THR A 177 7.37 -28.81 36.30
CA THR A 177 8.69 -29.45 36.24
C THR A 177 9.56 -28.97 35.07
N SER A 178 9.07 -28.06 34.23
CA SER A 178 9.83 -27.46 33.12
C SER A 178 9.31 -26.07 32.78
N SER A 179 10.22 -25.15 32.48
CA SER A 179 9.91 -23.82 31.94
C SER A 179 10.24 -23.79 30.45
N ASN A 180 9.25 -23.50 29.61
CA ASN A 180 9.46 -23.29 28.17
C ASN A 180 9.26 -21.81 27.84
N LEU A 181 10.04 -21.30 26.89
CA LEU A 181 9.82 -19.97 26.32
C LEU A 181 9.07 -20.13 24.99
N PHE A 182 7.91 -19.49 24.86
CA PHE A 182 7.19 -19.42 23.60
C PHE A 182 7.54 -18.11 22.89
N SER A 183 8.03 -18.20 21.65
CA SER A 183 8.36 -17.02 20.85
C SER A 183 7.17 -16.58 20.02
N VAL A 184 6.82 -15.30 20.12
CA VAL A 184 5.82 -14.66 19.26
C VAL A 184 6.49 -13.59 18.42
N GLN A 185 6.20 -13.58 17.12
CA GLN A 185 6.75 -12.62 16.15
C GLN A 185 5.63 -11.70 15.67
N VAL A 186 5.92 -10.40 15.64
CA VAL A 186 4.96 -9.35 15.29
C VAL A 186 5.65 -8.33 14.41
N GLY A 187 5.01 -7.90 13.34
CA GLY A 187 5.50 -6.85 12.46
C GLY A 187 4.98 -7.02 11.04
N ASN A 188 5.73 -6.51 10.07
CA ASN A 188 5.29 -6.40 8.69
C ASN A 188 5.99 -7.44 7.81
N THR A 189 5.26 -7.98 6.84
CA THR A 189 5.82 -8.76 5.74
C THR A 189 5.17 -8.36 4.43
N LEU A 190 6.00 -8.11 3.42
CA LEU A 190 5.59 -7.86 2.05
C LEU A 190 6.29 -8.87 1.16
N ARG A 191 5.51 -9.78 0.56
CA ARG A 191 5.97 -10.72 -0.47
C ARG A 191 5.27 -10.41 -1.77
N VAL A 192 6.05 -10.26 -2.83
CA VAL A 192 5.54 -9.85 -4.14
C VAL A 192 6.22 -10.61 -5.26
N LEU A 193 5.44 -10.98 -6.27
CA LEU A 193 5.92 -11.46 -7.57
C LEU A 193 5.36 -10.53 -8.66
N PRO A 194 6.19 -9.65 -9.24
CA PRO A 194 5.77 -8.79 -10.34
C PRO A 194 5.97 -9.47 -11.70
N MET A 195 5.07 -9.15 -12.62
CA MET A 195 5.18 -9.45 -14.04
C MET A 195 4.80 -8.21 -14.85
N VAL A 196 5.77 -7.63 -15.55
CA VAL A 196 5.54 -6.45 -16.39
C VAL A 196 4.98 -6.89 -17.74
N VAL A 197 3.83 -6.32 -18.10
CA VAL A 197 3.09 -6.60 -19.34
C VAL A 197 2.95 -5.30 -20.12
N ASP A 198 3.45 -5.31 -21.35
CA ASP A 198 3.28 -4.21 -22.29
C ASP A 198 1.98 -4.43 -23.07
N SER A 199 0.95 -3.61 -22.83
CA SER A 199 -0.36 -3.72 -23.51
C SER A 199 -0.77 -2.38 -24.11
N ASN A 200 -0.93 -2.33 -25.44
CA ASN A 200 -1.37 -1.15 -26.18
C ASN A 200 -0.57 0.14 -25.90
N GLY A 201 0.73 0.01 -25.60
CA GLY A 201 1.61 1.15 -25.28
C GLY A 201 1.51 1.66 -23.84
N ALA A 202 0.69 1.04 -22.99
CA ALA A 202 0.67 1.26 -21.54
C ALA A 202 1.38 0.10 -20.83
N GLN A 203 2.32 0.43 -19.95
CA GLN A 203 2.95 -0.56 -19.07
C GLN A 203 2.01 -0.90 -17.92
N GLN A 204 1.66 -2.18 -17.81
CA GLN A 204 0.88 -2.74 -16.72
C GLN A 204 1.73 -3.74 -15.97
N ILE A 205 1.51 -3.86 -14.66
CA ILE A 205 2.28 -4.72 -13.79
C ILE A 205 1.26 -5.63 -13.10
N LYS A 206 1.30 -6.91 -13.48
CA LYS A 206 0.58 -7.96 -12.74
C LYS A 206 1.37 -8.28 -11.49
N LEU A 207 0.70 -8.28 -10.34
CA LEU A 207 1.31 -8.46 -9.03
C LEU A 207 0.57 -9.60 -8.32
N GLN A 208 1.31 -10.61 -7.89
CA GLN A 208 0.85 -11.50 -6.82
C GLN A 208 1.43 -10.94 -5.53
N VAL A 209 0.57 -10.54 -4.61
CA VAL A 209 0.96 -9.83 -3.38
C VAL A 209 0.42 -10.57 -2.17
N HIS A 210 1.31 -10.74 -1.20
CA HIS A 210 0.99 -11.18 0.14
C HIS A 210 1.51 -10.12 1.13
N VAL A 211 0.58 -9.48 1.85
CA VAL A 211 0.89 -8.49 2.89
C VAL A 211 0.44 -9.04 4.23
N GLU A 212 1.36 -9.09 5.19
CA GLU A 212 1.09 -9.38 6.60
C GLU A 212 1.43 -8.12 7.41
N ASP A 213 0.53 -7.70 8.29
CA ASP A 213 0.82 -6.72 9.32
C ASP A 213 0.30 -7.20 10.67
N GLY A 214 1.21 -7.33 11.63
CA GLY A 214 0.89 -7.61 13.02
C GLY A 214 1.21 -6.42 13.90
N GLN A 215 0.26 -6.00 14.75
CA GLN A 215 0.44 -4.92 15.73
C GLN A 215 -0.10 -5.33 17.12
N PRO A 216 0.55 -4.95 18.22
CA PRO A 216 0.01 -5.10 19.56
C PRO A 216 -1.18 -4.15 19.78
N THR A 217 -2.29 -4.66 20.32
CA THR A 217 -3.56 -3.92 20.48
C THR A 217 -3.66 -3.11 21.78
N GLY A 218 -2.59 -3.07 22.58
CA GLY A 218 -2.57 -2.44 23.91
C GLY A 218 -3.34 -3.22 24.99
N GLY A 219 -4.15 -4.22 24.61
CA GLY A 219 -4.76 -5.19 25.51
C GLY A 219 -3.73 -6.22 25.99
N SER A 220 -3.92 -6.73 27.21
CA SER A 220 -3.17 -7.86 27.71
C SER A 220 -4.04 -8.79 28.54
N VAL A 221 -3.80 -10.09 28.43
CA VAL A 221 -4.43 -11.12 29.26
C VAL A 221 -3.34 -11.76 30.10
N LYS A 222 -3.35 -11.52 31.41
CA LYS A 222 -2.32 -12.02 32.34
C LYS A 222 -0.88 -11.60 31.92
N ASP A 223 -0.70 -10.32 31.61
CA ASP A 223 0.56 -9.74 31.12
C ASP A 223 1.05 -10.26 29.76
N ILE A 224 0.24 -11.04 29.04
CA ILE A 224 0.51 -11.45 27.67
C ILE A 224 -0.18 -10.45 26.72
N PRO A 225 0.57 -9.75 25.84
CA PRO A 225 -0.02 -8.78 24.93
C PRO A 225 -0.92 -9.45 23.90
N GLU A 226 -2.05 -8.82 23.61
CA GLU A 226 -2.94 -9.21 22.52
C GLU A 226 -2.43 -8.62 21.20
N ILE A 227 -2.24 -9.47 20.19
CA ILE A 227 -1.76 -9.09 18.87
C ILE A 227 -2.91 -9.17 17.88
N ARG A 228 -3.04 -8.14 17.06
CA ARG A 228 -3.90 -8.14 15.89
C ARG A 228 -3.05 -8.34 14.66
N THR A 229 -3.41 -9.32 13.84
CA THR A 229 -2.76 -9.58 12.55
C THR A 229 -3.75 -9.39 11.42
N SER A 230 -3.32 -8.71 10.36
CA SER A 230 -4.00 -8.53 9.10
C SER A 230 -3.19 -9.22 8.01
N GLU A 231 -3.83 -10.08 7.22
CA GLU A 231 -3.21 -10.83 6.13
C GLU A 231 -4.04 -10.62 4.86
N ILE A 232 -3.36 -10.30 3.75
CA ILE A 232 -3.97 -9.99 2.47
C ILE A 232 -3.22 -10.74 1.38
N ASP A 233 -3.92 -11.66 0.71
CA ASP A 233 -3.46 -12.36 -0.49
C ASP A 233 -4.29 -11.92 -1.68
N THR A 234 -3.63 -11.36 -2.70
CA THR A 234 -4.34 -10.88 -3.89
C THR A 234 -3.49 -11.00 -5.15
N GLU A 235 -4.16 -11.20 -6.28
CA GLU A 235 -3.60 -10.93 -7.59
C GLU A 235 -4.23 -9.66 -8.15
N ALA A 236 -3.41 -8.71 -8.57
CA ALA A 236 -3.88 -7.45 -9.11
C ALA A 236 -3.09 -7.05 -10.37
N VAL A 237 -3.71 -6.24 -11.22
CA VAL A 237 -3.04 -5.59 -12.35
C VAL A 237 -3.12 -4.09 -12.11
N VAL A 238 -1.97 -3.43 -12.08
CA VAL A 238 -1.86 -2.00 -11.80
C VAL A 238 -1.05 -1.37 -12.93
N ALA A 239 -1.43 -0.17 -13.37
CA ALA A 239 -0.59 0.57 -14.31
C ALA A 239 0.68 1.05 -13.62
N GLU A 240 1.77 1.18 -14.36
CA GLU A 240 3.02 1.71 -13.84
C GLU A 240 2.81 3.10 -13.18
N GLY A 241 3.33 3.29 -11.97
CA GLY A 241 3.30 4.56 -11.25
C GLY A 241 1.93 4.93 -10.65
N GLN A 242 0.90 4.10 -10.86
CA GLN A 242 -0.42 4.29 -10.27
C GLN A 242 -0.58 3.48 -8.98
N SER A 243 -1.45 3.95 -8.08
CA SER A 243 -1.78 3.24 -6.85
C SER A 243 -3.10 2.51 -7.00
N LEU A 244 -3.18 1.26 -6.55
CA LEU A 244 -4.41 0.48 -6.49
C LEU A 244 -4.77 0.16 -5.04
N LEU A 245 -6.01 0.46 -4.65
CA LEU A 245 -6.58 -0.01 -3.40
C LEU A 245 -6.91 -1.51 -3.53
N ILE A 246 -6.20 -2.35 -2.79
CA ILE A 246 -6.36 -3.81 -2.85
C ILE A 246 -7.21 -4.37 -1.71
N ALA A 247 -7.26 -3.68 -0.57
CA ALA A 247 -8.07 -4.09 0.57
C ALA A 247 -8.51 -2.87 1.38
N GLY A 248 -9.67 -2.99 2.03
CA GLY A 248 -10.18 -2.01 2.97
C GLY A 248 -11.13 -2.65 3.97
N TYR A 249 -11.05 -2.28 5.24
CA TYR A 249 -12.01 -2.74 6.26
C TYR A 249 -12.24 -1.69 7.36
N ARG A 250 -13.45 -1.69 7.92
CA ARG A 250 -13.87 -0.76 8.98
C ARG A 250 -13.79 -1.40 10.36
N ILE A 251 -13.34 -0.64 11.33
CA ILE A 251 -13.31 -0.97 12.75
C ILE A 251 -14.18 0.04 13.48
N ASP A 252 -15.21 -0.49 14.15
CA ASP A 252 -16.05 0.30 15.05
C ASP A 252 -15.67 -0.06 16.50
N SER A 253 -15.35 0.96 17.30
CA SER A 253 -15.04 0.82 18.72
C SER A 253 -15.96 1.72 19.52
N ASP A 254 -16.87 1.13 20.29
CA ASP A 254 -17.78 1.85 21.18
C ASP A 254 -17.40 1.55 22.64
N SER A 255 -17.02 2.58 23.37
CA SER A 255 -16.65 2.50 24.77
C SER A 255 -17.54 3.39 25.63
N ASN A 256 -18.19 2.75 26.60
CA ASN A 256 -19.11 3.39 27.54
C ASN A 256 -18.52 3.35 28.95
N LEU A 257 -17.94 4.46 29.40
CA LEU A 257 -17.40 4.61 30.75
C LEU A 257 -18.43 5.30 31.65
N ASN A 258 -18.94 4.55 32.64
CA ASN A 258 -19.81 5.10 33.67
C ASN A 258 -19.06 5.17 35.00
N THR A 259 -18.73 6.37 35.47
CA THR A 259 -18.08 6.60 36.76
C THR A 259 -19.06 7.30 37.69
N GLY A 260 -19.18 6.88 38.94
CA GLY A 260 -20.09 7.54 39.87
C GLY A 260 -19.76 7.25 41.32
N VAL A 261 -20.20 8.15 42.20
CA VAL A 261 -20.01 7.97 43.64
C VAL A 261 -20.95 6.85 44.13
N PRO A 262 -20.45 5.83 44.86
CA PRO A 262 -21.29 4.77 45.40
C PRO A 262 -22.45 5.34 46.25
N VAL A 263 -23.63 4.70 46.20
CA VAL A 263 -24.88 5.12 46.87
C VAL A 263 -25.51 6.39 46.28
N LEU A 264 -24.78 7.51 46.19
CA LEU A 264 -25.28 8.80 45.71
C LEU A 264 -25.70 8.77 44.23
N SER A 265 -24.98 8.02 43.39
CA SER A 265 -25.31 7.83 41.97
C SER A 265 -26.61 7.05 41.72
N LYS A 266 -27.17 6.38 42.73
CA LYS A 266 -28.39 5.53 42.64
C LYS A 266 -29.68 6.26 43.05
N ILE A 267 -29.59 7.49 43.57
CA ILE A 267 -30.77 8.25 44.01
C ILE A 267 -31.59 8.68 42.79
N PRO A 268 -32.90 8.39 42.72
CA PRO A 268 -33.77 8.89 41.66
C PRO A 268 -33.72 10.43 41.60
N VAL A 269 -33.72 11.02 40.41
CA VAL A 269 -33.64 12.47 40.16
C VAL A 269 -32.27 13.11 40.49
N LEU A 270 -31.68 12.84 41.65
CA LEU A 270 -30.42 13.48 42.10
C LEU A 270 -29.15 12.74 41.69
N GLY A 271 -29.23 11.44 41.39
CA GLY A 271 -28.07 10.61 41.05
C GLY A 271 -27.36 11.01 39.76
N ALA A 272 -28.00 11.83 38.91
CA ALA A 272 -27.40 12.39 37.70
C ALA A 272 -26.25 13.38 37.99
N LEU A 273 -26.27 14.07 39.14
CA LEU A 273 -25.22 15.00 39.55
C LEU A 273 -23.97 14.31 40.13
N PHE A 274 -24.11 13.04 40.50
CA PHE A 274 -23.06 12.23 41.16
C PHE A 274 -22.56 11.07 40.27
N ARG A 275 -22.89 11.11 38.98
CA ARG A 275 -22.41 10.19 37.95
C ARG A 275 -21.91 10.97 36.74
N SER A 276 -20.78 10.54 36.20
CA SER A 276 -20.28 10.95 34.89
C SER A 276 -20.44 9.79 33.92
N ARG A 277 -20.95 10.10 32.73
CA ARG A 277 -21.03 9.15 31.61
C ARG A 277 -20.17 9.72 30.49
N THR A 278 -19.10 9.02 30.17
CA THR A 278 -18.28 9.30 28.99
C THR A 278 -18.60 8.23 27.96
N HIS A 279 -19.17 8.67 26.83
CA HIS A 279 -19.37 7.84 25.65
C HIS A 279 -18.28 8.20 24.65
N GLN A 280 -17.45 7.24 24.26
CA GLN A 280 -16.42 7.42 23.26
C GLN A 280 -16.62 6.37 22.17
N SER A 281 -17.05 6.85 21.00
CA SER A 281 -17.13 6.06 19.77
C SER A 281 -15.94 6.42 18.88
N SER A 282 -15.29 5.43 18.30
CA SER A 282 -14.21 5.58 17.34
C SER A 282 -14.51 4.71 16.12
N HIS A 283 -14.47 5.32 14.94
CA HIS A 283 -14.72 4.66 13.67
C HIS A 283 -13.47 4.82 12.82
N MET A 284 -12.73 3.74 12.61
CA MET A 284 -11.48 3.75 11.86
C MET A 284 -11.62 2.86 10.63
N GLU A 285 -11.21 3.37 9.49
CA GLU A 285 -11.08 2.61 8.25
C GLU A 285 -9.63 2.36 7.94
N ARG A 286 -9.30 1.09 7.68
CA ARG A 286 -7.96 0.68 7.31
C ARG A 286 -7.94 0.32 5.84
N LEU A 287 -7.07 0.97 5.08
CA LEU A 287 -6.92 0.83 3.64
C LEU A 287 -5.51 0.33 3.30
N VAL A 288 -5.40 -0.54 2.30
CA VAL A 288 -4.12 -1.02 1.78
C VAL A 288 -4.01 -0.70 0.30
N LEU A 289 -3.05 0.17 -0.02
CA LEU A 289 -2.76 0.62 -1.38
C LEU A 289 -1.44 0.01 -1.85
N LEU A 290 -1.36 -0.31 -3.13
CA LEU A 290 -0.19 -0.87 -3.78
C LEU A 290 0.23 0.03 -4.94
N THR A 291 1.49 0.45 -4.97
CA THR A 291 2.06 1.32 -5.99
C THR A 291 3.32 0.68 -6.58
N PRO A 292 3.25 0.11 -7.80
CA PRO A 292 4.43 -0.40 -8.48
C PRO A 292 5.07 0.67 -9.38
N ARG A 293 6.39 0.63 -9.52
CA ARG A 293 7.19 1.51 -10.38
C ARG A 293 8.27 0.71 -11.09
N VAL A 294 8.45 0.90 -12.40
CA VAL A 294 9.58 0.32 -13.11
C VAL A 294 10.80 1.21 -12.90
N ILE A 295 11.93 0.60 -12.57
CA ILE A 295 13.22 1.27 -12.46
C ILE A 295 14.07 0.79 -13.63
N GLU A 296 14.46 1.73 -14.49
CA GLU A 296 15.40 1.47 -15.57
C GLU A 296 16.85 1.76 -15.13
N PHE A 297 17.79 0.93 -15.61
CA PHE A 297 19.24 1.12 -15.49
C PHE A 297 19.84 1.36 -16.87
#